data_AF-A0A5N9A714-F1
#
_entry.id   AF-A0A5N9A714-F1
#
_cell.length_a   1.000
_cell.length_b   1.000
_cell.length_c   1.000
_cell.angle_alpha   90.00
_cell.angle_beta   90.00
_cell.angle_gamma   90.00
#
_symmetry.space_group_name_H-M   'P 1'
#
loop_
_entity.id
_entity.type
_entity.pdbx_description
1 polymer ?
#
loop_
_entity_poly.entity_id
_entity_poly.type
_entity_poly.pdbx_seq_one_letter_code
_entity_poly.pdbx_strand_id
1 'polypeptide(L)'
;MERQSVQTSEGEIMVRYNKVIELLEQDKPVFCSGLVWNGNLDDMTFVGDADYDMVIVEMEHQGFSFNDLRTMLQFLINRKKVVAGGSLQADPAPFVRVPPNFRERNQWVIKQALDAGVYGLVLPHLNTVEDAQFAVSAARYPQVPGVADFEPEGERGWWYRIAPRYWGLTPAEYYDAADLW
;
A
#
# COMPACT_ATOMS: atom_id res chain seq x y z
N MET A 1 0.32 20.80 2.73
CA MET A 1 -0.03 19.38 2.62
C MET A 1 0.66 18.71 3.78
N GLU A 2 0.01 18.71 4.94
CA GLU A 2 0.58 18.20 6.18
C GLU A 2 -0.57 17.65 7.01
N ARG A 3 -0.88 16.38 6.80
CA ARG A 3 -1.73 15.57 7.68
C ARG A 3 -1.23 14.14 7.68
N GLN A 4 -0.54 13.80 8.75
CA GLN A 4 -0.80 12.67 9.63
C GLN A 4 0.23 12.84 10.74
N SER A 5 -0.09 13.70 11.70
CA SER A 5 0.59 13.67 12.98
C SER A 5 -0.44 13.59 14.09
N VAL A 6 -0.60 12.39 14.65
CA VAL A 6 -1.14 12.22 16.00
C VAL A 6 -0.15 12.87 16.96
N GLN A 7 -0.57 13.91 17.68
CA GLN A 7 0.28 14.57 18.67
C GLN A 7 0.60 13.59 19.81
N THR A 8 1.82 13.05 19.81
CA THR A 8 2.47 12.58 21.02
C THR A 8 3.35 13.70 21.57
N SER A 9 3.42 13.79 22.90
CA SER A 9 4.24 14.77 23.58
C SER A 9 5.71 14.62 23.19
N GLU A 10 6.30 15.71 22.69
CA GLU A 10 7.73 15.92 22.38
C GLU A 10 8.27 15.32 21.07
N GLY A 11 8.32 16.14 20.01
CA GLY A 11 9.42 16.21 19.03
C GLY A 11 9.84 14.96 18.23
N GLU A 12 9.21 13.81 18.40
CA GLU A 12 9.54 12.59 17.66
C GLU A 12 9.06 12.68 16.21
N ILE A 13 9.99 12.46 15.27
CA ILE A 13 9.67 12.28 13.86
C ILE A 13 8.85 11.01 13.76
N MET A 14 7.57 11.16 13.40
CA MET A 14 6.64 10.05 13.25
C MET A 14 7.06 9.19 12.07
N VAL A 15 7.41 7.94 12.36
CA VAL A 15 7.74 6.93 11.36
C VAL A 15 6.50 6.67 10.49
N ARG A 16 6.62 6.82 9.17
CA ARG A 16 5.49 6.49 8.27
C ARG A 16 5.28 4.98 8.26
N TYR A 17 4.03 4.51 8.22
CA TYR A 17 3.73 3.09 8.01
C TYR A 17 4.31 2.57 6.68
N ASN A 18 4.31 3.40 5.64
CA ASN A 18 4.93 3.11 4.36
C ASN A 18 6.35 3.70 4.29
N LYS A 19 7.37 2.85 4.41
CA LYS A 19 8.79 3.25 4.31
C LYS A 19 9.13 3.97 3.00
N VAL A 20 8.45 3.62 1.90
CA VAL A 20 8.66 4.28 0.60
C VAL A 20 8.31 5.77 0.67
N ILE A 21 7.18 6.11 1.29
CA ILE A 21 6.76 7.51 1.47
C ILE A 21 7.80 8.27 2.31
N GLU A 22 8.21 7.70 3.44
CA GLU A 22 9.19 8.31 4.34
C GLU A 22 10.52 8.61 3.63
N LEU A 23 11.02 7.67 2.83
CA LEU A 23 12.25 7.85 2.08
C LEU A 23 12.11 8.93 1.00
N LEU A 24 10.99 8.93 0.26
CA LEU A 24 10.73 9.93 -0.78
C LEU A 24 10.57 11.34 -0.20
N GLU A 25 9.90 11.50 0.95
CA GLU A 25 9.79 12.78 1.67
C GLU A 25 11.15 13.32 2.13
N GLN A 26 12.14 12.45 2.28
CA GLN A 26 13.51 12.78 2.67
C GLN A 26 14.46 12.89 1.47
N ASP A 27 13.95 12.89 0.23
CA ASP A 27 14.72 12.89 -1.02
C ASP A 27 15.74 11.72 -1.09
N LYS A 28 15.41 10.57 -0.47
CA LYS A 28 16.26 9.38 -0.46
C LYS A 28 15.85 8.38 -1.54
N PRO A 29 16.79 7.60 -2.09
CA PRO A 29 16.47 6.51 -3.00
C PRO A 29 15.69 5.40 -2.28
N VAL A 30 14.82 4.72 -3.04
CA VAL A 30 14.06 3.55 -2.62
C VAL A 30 14.54 2.35 -3.41
N PHE A 31 14.96 1.29 -2.73
CA PHE A 31 15.44 0.06 -3.37
C PHE A 31 14.35 -1.01 -3.39
N CYS A 32 13.88 -1.35 -4.59
CA CYS A 32 12.90 -2.40 -4.82
C CYS A 32 13.59 -3.73 -5.11
N SER A 33 13.09 -4.83 -4.53
CA SER A 33 13.52 -6.20 -4.88
C SER A 33 13.26 -6.57 -6.34
N GLY A 34 12.35 -5.86 -7.00
CA GLY A 34 11.85 -6.16 -8.32
C GLY A 34 10.44 -6.76 -8.27
N LEU A 35 10.11 -7.55 -9.30
CA LEU A 35 8.83 -8.22 -9.42
C LEU A 35 8.89 -9.61 -8.78
N VAL A 36 7.94 -9.91 -7.90
CA VAL A 36 7.69 -11.27 -7.39
C VAL A 36 6.36 -11.77 -7.93
N TRP A 37 6.39 -12.88 -8.65
CA TRP A 37 5.20 -13.46 -9.29
C TRP A 37 4.13 -13.87 -8.28
N ASN A 38 2.86 -13.55 -8.56
CA ASN A 38 1.74 -13.92 -7.71
C ASN A 38 1.69 -15.44 -7.48
N GLY A 39 1.72 -15.87 -6.21
CA GLY A 39 1.78 -17.27 -5.80
C GLY A 39 3.18 -17.78 -5.41
N ASN A 40 4.27 -17.04 -5.67
CA ASN A 40 5.62 -17.49 -5.30
C ASN A 40 5.96 -17.14 -3.84
N LEU A 41 5.80 -18.11 -2.94
CA LEU A 41 6.04 -17.94 -1.51
C LEU A 41 7.53 -17.98 -1.12
N ASP A 42 8.35 -18.73 -1.86
CA ASP A 42 9.78 -18.87 -1.58
C ASP A 42 10.51 -17.55 -1.86
N ASP A 43 10.26 -16.94 -3.02
CA ASP A 43 10.83 -15.62 -3.36
C ASP A 43 10.33 -14.54 -2.39
N MET A 44 9.05 -14.57 -2.03
CA MET A 44 8.48 -13.59 -1.09
C MET A 44 9.12 -13.71 0.31
N THR A 45 9.39 -14.93 0.77
CA THR A 45 10.11 -15.18 2.03
C THR A 45 11.54 -14.63 1.96
N PHE A 46 12.25 -14.93 0.88
CA PHE A 46 13.60 -14.41 0.65
C PHE A 46 13.63 -12.88 0.67
N VAL A 47 12.66 -12.23 0.02
CA VAL A 47 12.54 -10.77 0.00
C VAL A 47 12.21 -10.20 1.38
N GLY A 48 11.38 -10.88 2.19
CA GLY A 48 11.09 -10.48 3.57
C GLY A 48 12.31 -10.52 4.50
N ASP A 49 13.30 -11.36 4.18
CA ASP A 49 14.56 -11.47 4.92
C ASP A 49 15.65 -10.49 4.43
N ALA A 50 15.46 -9.88 3.26
CA ALA A 50 16.40 -8.94 2.66
C ALA A 50 16.20 -7.49 3.13
N ASP A 51 17.17 -6.63 2.79
CA ASP A 51 17.21 -5.21 3.15
C ASP A 51 16.64 -4.31 2.03
N TYR A 52 15.62 -4.78 1.31
CA TYR A 52 14.89 -3.94 0.34
C TYR A 52 13.90 -3.02 1.06
N ASP A 53 13.62 -1.86 0.46
CA ASP A 53 12.61 -0.92 0.98
C ASP A 53 11.20 -1.28 0.53
N MET A 54 11.08 -1.91 -0.64
CA MET A 54 9.81 -2.32 -1.22
C MET A 54 9.89 -3.60 -2.06
N VAL A 55 8.73 -4.21 -2.27
CA VAL A 55 8.53 -5.34 -3.19
C VAL A 55 7.32 -5.06 -4.06
N ILE A 56 7.33 -5.48 -5.33
CA ILE A 56 6.17 -5.39 -6.20
C ILE A 56 5.70 -6.81 -6.49
N VAL A 57 4.49 -7.15 -6.03
CA VAL A 57 3.81 -8.38 -6.45
C VAL A 57 3.30 -8.19 -7.87
N GLU A 58 3.72 -9.07 -8.75
CA GLU A 58 3.36 -9.07 -10.16
C GLU A 58 2.03 -9.81 -10.36
N MET A 59 1.00 -9.10 -10.81
CA MET A 59 -0.32 -9.68 -11.14
C MET A 59 -0.82 -9.30 -12.54
N GLU A 60 -0.06 -8.56 -13.35
CA GLU A 60 -0.47 -8.11 -14.68
C GLU A 60 -0.29 -9.22 -15.74
N HIS A 61 0.87 -9.86 -15.77
CA HIS A 61 1.26 -10.78 -16.86
C HIS A 61 1.26 -12.26 -16.48
N GLN A 62 1.16 -12.61 -15.21
CA GLN A 62 1.05 -14.01 -14.80
C GLN A 62 0.44 -14.13 -13.40
N GLY A 63 -0.65 -14.89 -13.29
CA GLY A 63 -1.36 -15.12 -12.04
C GLY A 63 -2.13 -13.89 -11.59
N PHE A 64 -3.45 -14.01 -11.44
CA PHE A 64 -4.29 -12.98 -10.83
C PHE A 64 -5.15 -13.62 -9.76
N SER A 65 -4.65 -13.55 -8.52
CA SER A 65 -5.31 -14.18 -7.37
C SER A 65 -5.25 -13.29 -6.14
N PHE A 66 -6.43 -12.77 -5.79
CA PHE A 66 -6.84 -12.32 -4.46
C PHE A 66 -6.20 -13.09 -3.31
N ASN A 67 -6.31 -14.41 -3.38
CA ASN A 67 -5.96 -15.26 -2.26
C ASN A 67 -4.46 -15.51 -2.18
N ASP A 68 -3.78 -15.60 -3.31
CA ASP A 68 -2.33 -15.76 -3.34
C ASP A 68 -1.65 -14.46 -2.89
N LEU A 69 -2.14 -13.30 -3.34
CA LEU A 69 -1.64 -12.01 -2.84
C LEU A 69 -1.71 -11.95 -1.32
N ARG A 70 -2.87 -12.27 -0.74
CA ARG A 70 -3.07 -12.25 0.71
C ARG A 70 -2.16 -13.21 1.46
N THR A 71 -1.94 -14.41 0.90
CA THR A 71 -1.05 -15.41 1.47
C THR A 71 0.40 -14.94 1.40
N MET A 72 0.85 -14.45 0.26
CA MET A 72 2.20 -13.91 0.06
C MET A 72 2.51 -12.79 1.05
N LEU A 73 1.56 -11.86 1.27
CA LEU A 73 1.74 -10.79 2.25
C LEU A 73 2.08 -11.34 3.66
N GLN A 74 1.54 -12.50 4.05
CA GLN A 74 1.91 -13.14 5.33
C GLN A 74 3.34 -13.68 5.33
N PHE A 75 3.83 -14.22 4.21
CA PHE A 75 5.20 -14.71 4.05
C PHE A 75 6.24 -13.60 3.95
N LEU A 76 5.81 -12.38 3.61
CA LEU A 76 6.67 -11.20 3.65
C LEU A 76 7.02 -10.76 5.08
N ILE A 77 6.17 -11.09 6.07
CA ILE A 77 6.37 -10.67 7.46
C ILE A 77 7.50 -11.48 8.10
N ASN A 78 8.63 -10.81 8.38
CA ASN A 78 9.68 -11.35 9.22
C ASN A 78 9.51 -10.89 10.69
N ARG A 79 9.16 -11.82 11.59
CA ARG A 79 8.94 -11.53 13.02
C ARG A 79 10.18 -10.96 13.73
N LYS A 80 11.38 -11.37 13.34
CA LYS A 80 12.64 -10.85 13.92
C LYS A 80 12.84 -9.39 13.52
N LYS A 81 12.58 -9.03 12.26
CA LYS A 81 12.63 -7.64 11.78
C LYS A 81 11.58 -6.78 12.48
N VAL A 82 10.34 -7.26 12.63
CA VAL A 82 9.28 -6.54 13.35
C VAL A 82 9.69 -6.22 14.80
N VAL A 83 10.19 -7.21 15.55
CA VAL A 83 10.64 -6.99 16.94
C VAL A 83 11.84 -6.05 17.00
N ALA A 84 12.80 -6.17 16.07
CA ALA A 84 13.99 -5.34 16.03
C ALA A 84 13.71 -3.88 15.61
N GLY A 85 12.76 -3.66 14.69
CA GLY A 85 12.37 -2.35 14.19
C GLY A 85 11.54 -1.54 15.19
N GLY A 86 10.80 -2.21 16.08
CA GLY A 86 10.07 -1.56 17.17
C GLY A 86 8.89 -0.69 16.73
N SER A 87 8.45 -0.80 15.46
CA SER A 87 7.31 -0.07 14.90
C SER A 87 6.47 -0.97 14.00
N LEU A 88 5.33 -0.45 13.53
CA LEU A 88 4.46 -1.12 12.54
C LEU A 88 4.80 -0.73 11.09
N GLN A 89 5.91 -0.04 10.84
CA GLN A 89 6.35 0.27 9.47
C GLN A 89 6.60 -1.04 8.71
N ALA A 90 6.09 -1.12 7.47
CA ALA A 90 6.34 -2.27 6.62
C ALA A 90 7.79 -2.30 6.11
N ASP A 91 8.46 -3.44 6.24
CA ASP A 91 9.88 -3.61 5.89
C ASP A 91 10.17 -5.01 5.32
N PRO A 92 10.05 -5.22 3.99
CA PRO A 92 9.78 -4.20 2.95
C PRO A 92 8.30 -3.83 2.81
N ALA A 93 8.03 -2.65 2.22
CA ALA A 93 6.67 -2.21 1.89
C ALA A 93 6.10 -2.96 0.65
N PRO A 94 4.95 -3.66 0.76
CA PRO A 94 4.39 -4.41 -0.35
C PRO A 94 3.57 -3.53 -1.29
N PHE A 95 3.97 -3.48 -2.55
CA PHE A 95 3.24 -2.90 -3.65
C PHE A 95 2.72 -4.03 -4.55
N VAL A 96 1.76 -3.72 -5.42
CA VAL A 96 1.25 -4.69 -6.40
C VAL A 96 1.06 -4.02 -7.75
N ARG A 97 1.54 -4.66 -8.82
CA ARG A 97 1.21 -4.29 -10.19
C ARG A 97 -0.08 -5.00 -10.59
N VAL A 98 -1.16 -4.22 -10.73
CA VAL A 98 -2.52 -4.76 -10.92
C VAL A 98 -2.85 -4.95 -12.41
N PRO A 99 -3.62 -5.99 -12.77
CA PRO A 99 -4.24 -6.09 -14.08
C PRO A 99 -5.60 -5.38 -14.12
N PRO A 100 -6.20 -5.28 -15.31
CA PRO A 100 -5.55 -5.26 -16.62
C PRO A 100 -4.96 -3.85 -16.85
N ASN A 101 -4.77 -3.44 -18.10
CA ASN A 101 -4.34 -2.09 -18.45
C ASN A 101 -5.24 -1.05 -17.78
N PHE A 102 -4.64 0.01 -17.23
CA PHE A 102 -5.36 0.99 -16.44
C PHE A 102 -6.43 1.77 -17.25
N ARG A 103 -6.27 1.80 -18.57
CA ARG A 103 -7.24 2.33 -19.55
C ARG A 103 -8.66 1.81 -19.36
N GLU A 104 -8.81 0.62 -18.80
CA GLU A 104 -10.09 -0.03 -18.55
C GLU A 104 -10.75 0.41 -17.23
N ARG A 105 -10.05 1.20 -16.40
CA ARG A 105 -10.58 1.83 -15.18
C ARG A 105 -11.24 0.84 -14.21
N ASN A 106 -10.58 -0.29 -13.98
CA ASN A 106 -11.08 -1.39 -13.15
C ASN A 106 -11.01 -1.11 -11.64
N GLN A 107 -11.88 -0.23 -11.14
CA GLN A 107 -11.96 0.15 -9.72
C GLN A 107 -12.08 -1.05 -8.77
N TRP A 108 -12.79 -2.11 -9.17
CA TRP A 108 -12.96 -3.29 -8.33
C TRP A 108 -11.63 -4.02 -8.06
N VAL A 109 -10.66 -3.96 -9.00
CA VAL A 109 -9.33 -4.55 -8.82
C VAL A 109 -8.51 -3.71 -7.85
N ILE A 110 -8.49 -2.38 -8.06
CA ILE A 110 -7.85 -1.42 -7.16
C ILE A 110 -8.33 -1.62 -5.72
N LYS A 111 -9.65 -1.62 -5.53
CA LYS A 111 -10.29 -1.82 -4.23
C LYS A 111 -9.85 -3.14 -3.60
N GLN A 112 -9.98 -4.27 -4.31
CA GLN A 112 -9.67 -5.58 -3.74
C GLN A 112 -8.17 -5.82 -3.49
N ALA A 113 -7.30 -5.20 -4.29
CA ALA A 113 -5.86 -5.18 -4.05
C ALA A 113 -5.54 -4.43 -2.75
N LEU A 114 -6.08 -3.23 -2.57
CA LEU A 114 -5.93 -2.45 -1.35
C LEU A 114 -6.55 -3.17 -0.12
N ASP A 115 -7.68 -3.86 -0.28
CA ASP A 115 -8.31 -4.66 0.79
C ASP A 115 -7.51 -5.91 1.19
N ALA A 116 -6.50 -6.29 0.39
CA ALA A 116 -5.54 -7.32 0.76
C ALA A 116 -4.49 -6.81 1.76
N GLY A 117 -4.25 -5.49 1.81
CA GLY A 117 -3.28 -4.85 2.72
C GLY A 117 -2.00 -4.33 2.05
N VAL A 118 -1.96 -4.25 0.72
CA VAL A 118 -0.82 -3.61 0.01
C VAL A 118 -0.73 -2.12 0.35
N TYR A 119 0.48 -1.60 0.33
CA TYR A 119 0.82 -0.22 0.67
C TYR A 119 0.88 0.70 -0.55
N GLY A 120 0.88 0.13 -1.75
CA GLY A 120 0.86 0.88 -2.99
C GLY A 120 0.50 0.06 -4.21
N LEU A 121 0.16 0.77 -5.29
CA LEU A 121 -0.28 0.20 -6.55
C LEU A 121 0.66 0.65 -7.67
N VAL A 122 1.02 -0.27 -8.56
CA VAL A 122 1.68 0.02 -9.83
C VAL A 122 0.63 -0.16 -10.92
N LEU A 123 0.34 0.93 -11.63
CA LEU A 123 -0.78 1.01 -12.58
C LEU A 123 -0.25 0.98 -14.01
N PRO A 124 -0.36 -0.14 -14.75
CA PRO A 124 0.18 -0.24 -16.09
C PRO A 124 -0.63 0.59 -17.08
N HIS A 125 0.05 1.26 -18.02
CA HIS A 125 -0.58 2.07 -19.06
C HIS A 125 -1.52 3.19 -18.56
N LEU A 126 -1.23 3.78 -17.40
CA LEU A 126 -1.81 5.07 -16.98
C LEU A 126 -1.14 6.19 -17.78
N ASN A 127 -1.87 6.81 -18.71
CA ASN A 127 -1.28 7.71 -19.71
C ASN A 127 -1.82 9.14 -19.68
N THR A 128 -2.91 9.41 -18.96
CA THR A 128 -3.54 10.74 -18.95
C THR A 128 -3.78 11.25 -17.54
N VAL A 129 -4.01 12.56 -17.42
CA VAL A 129 -4.34 13.20 -16.12
C VAL A 129 -5.67 12.68 -15.60
N GLU A 130 -6.63 12.45 -16.48
CA GLU A 130 -7.95 11.91 -16.12
C GLU A 130 -7.84 10.48 -15.59
N ASP A 131 -6.92 9.68 -16.13
CA ASP A 131 -6.61 8.36 -15.59
C ASP A 131 -5.96 8.47 -14.20
N ALA A 132 -5.03 9.41 -14.00
CA ALA A 132 -4.45 9.66 -12.68
C ALA A 132 -5.52 10.07 -11.65
N GLN A 133 -6.43 10.99 -12.02
CA GLN A 133 -7.53 11.41 -11.16
C GLN A 133 -8.46 10.24 -10.82
N PHE A 134 -8.79 9.41 -11.80
CA PHE A 134 -9.59 8.20 -11.58
C PHE A 134 -8.88 7.22 -10.63
N ALA A 135 -7.57 7.02 -10.78
CA ALA A 135 -6.78 6.18 -9.88
C ALA A 135 -6.84 6.66 -8.43
N VAL A 136 -6.70 7.98 -8.25
CA VAL A 136 -6.79 8.63 -6.94
C VAL A 136 -8.18 8.38 -6.36
N SER A 137 -9.26 8.80 -7.04
CA SER A 137 -10.63 8.57 -6.56
C SER A 137 -10.92 7.09 -6.24
N ALA A 138 -10.49 6.16 -7.09
CA ALA A 138 -10.71 4.73 -6.88
C ALA A 138 -9.98 4.14 -5.66
N ALA A 139 -8.88 4.77 -5.22
CA ALA A 139 -8.08 4.31 -4.09
C ALA A 139 -8.49 4.95 -2.75
N ARG A 140 -9.06 6.16 -2.77
CA ARG A 140 -9.51 6.88 -1.57
C ARG A 140 -10.87 6.41 -1.10
N TYR A 141 -11.04 6.30 0.21
CA TYR A 141 -12.38 6.19 0.79
C TYR A 141 -13.14 7.52 0.64
N PRO A 142 -14.48 7.51 0.57
CA PRO A 142 -15.26 8.73 0.61
C PRO A 142 -14.94 9.55 1.87
N GLN A 143 -14.49 10.78 1.65
CA GLN A 143 -14.15 11.72 2.72
C GLN A 143 -15.40 12.48 3.19
N VAL A 144 -15.33 13.05 4.40
CA VAL A 144 -16.42 13.89 4.92
C VAL A 144 -16.53 15.19 4.11
N PRO A 145 -17.73 15.63 3.70
CA PRO A 145 -17.89 16.89 2.97
C PRO A 145 -17.28 18.09 3.72
N GLY A 146 -16.52 18.92 3.00
CA GLY A 146 -15.93 20.16 3.53
C GLY A 146 -14.56 20.02 4.19
N VAL A 147 -13.95 18.84 4.20
CA VAL A 147 -12.53 18.68 4.58
C VAL A 147 -11.61 19.33 3.53
N ALA A 148 -10.41 19.74 3.94
CA ALA A 148 -9.50 20.52 3.10
C ALA A 148 -9.00 19.74 1.86
N ASP A 149 -8.96 18.42 1.96
CA ASP A 149 -8.48 17.46 0.96
C ASP A 149 -9.63 16.65 0.33
N PHE A 150 -10.83 17.23 0.31
CA PHE A 150 -12.04 16.60 -0.21
C PHE A 150 -11.91 16.20 -1.69
N GLU A 151 -11.29 17.05 -2.52
CA GLU A 151 -11.13 16.78 -3.94
C GLU A 151 -9.80 16.06 -4.26
N PRO A 152 -9.80 15.03 -5.13
CA PRO A 152 -11.00 14.43 -5.71
C PRO A 152 -11.72 13.52 -4.69
N GLU A 153 -13.05 13.46 -4.80
CA GLU A 153 -13.87 12.58 -3.96
C GLU A 153 -13.46 11.11 -4.14
N GLY A 154 -13.30 10.41 -3.02
CA GLY A 154 -12.99 8.99 -2.98
C GLY A 154 -14.21 8.11 -3.24
N GLU A 155 -14.00 7.05 -4.02
CA GLU A 155 -15.05 6.11 -4.44
C GLU A 155 -14.80 4.68 -3.90
N ARG A 156 -13.70 4.46 -3.16
CA ARG A 156 -13.39 3.14 -2.60
C ARG A 156 -14.49 2.73 -1.61
N GLY A 157 -15.25 1.70 -1.98
CA GLY A 157 -16.30 1.16 -1.12
C GLY A 157 -15.77 0.71 0.26
N TRP A 158 -16.58 0.93 1.29
CA TRP A 158 -16.24 0.61 2.68
C TRP A 158 -16.26 -0.91 2.94
N TRP A 159 -15.10 -1.56 2.80
CA TRP A 159 -14.85 -2.92 3.31
C TRP A 159 -13.35 -3.24 3.39
N TYR A 160 -12.66 -2.69 4.39
CA TYR A 160 -11.21 -2.85 4.63
C TYR A 160 -10.74 -4.32 4.86
N ARG A 161 -11.67 -5.27 4.99
CA ARG A 161 -11.46 -6.72 5.07
C ARG A 161 -10.33 -7.13 6.03
N ILE A 162 -9.17 -7.53 5.49
CA ILE A 162 -8.01 -7.98 6.29
C ILE A 162 -6.89 -6.95 6.36
N ALA A 163 -6.99 -5.82 5.63
CA ALA A 163 -5.92 -4.84 5.53
C ALA A 163 -5.50 -4.24 6.89
N PRO A 164 -6.42 -3.81 7.79
CA PRO A 164 -6.02 -3.30 9.10
C PRO A 164 -5.27 -4.35 9.92
N ARG A 165 -5.72 -5.61 9.86
CA ARG A 165 -5.03 -6.73 10.53
C ARG A 165 -3.60 -6.90 10.01
N TYR A 166 -3.40 -6.78 8.70
CA TYR A 166 -2.08 -6.88 8.10
C TYR A 166 -1.17 -5.73 8.52
N TRP A 167 -1.72 -4.51 8.61
CA TRP A 167 -1.00 -3.31 9.06
C TRP A 167 -0.79 -3.27 10.58
N GLY A 168 -1.40 -4.19 11.33
CA GLY A 168 -1.35 -4.18 12.80
C GLY A 168 -2.20 -3.07 13.43
N LEU A 169 -3.17 -2.51 12.69
CA LEU A 169 -4.00 -1.38 13.08
C LEU A 169 -5.45 -1.80 13.37
N THR A 170 -6.13 -1.01 14.17
CA THR A 170 -7.59 -1.03 14.24
C THR A 170 -8.20 -0.49 12.93
N PRO A 171 -9.47 -0.79 12.63
CA PRO A 171 -10.13 -0.23 11.45
C PRO A 171 -10.15 1.30 11.38
N ALA A 172 -10.27 1.98 12.53
CA ALA A 172 -10.27 3.44 12.59
C ALA A 172 -8.88 4.01 12.28
N GLU A 173 -7.84 3.47 12.94
CA GLU A 173 -6.44 3.86 12.66
C GLU A 173 -6.07 3.59 11.20
N TYR A 174 -6.52 2.46 10.64
CA TYR A 174 -6.29 2.15 9.23
C TYR A 174 -7.04 3.11 8.30
N TYR A 175 -8.28 3.49 8.60
CA TYR A 175 -9.00 4.48 7.78
C TYR A 175 -8.25 5.81 7.73
N ASP A 176 -7.77 6.27 8.88
CA ASP A 176 -7.01 7.51 8.98
C ASP A 176 -5.66 7.40 8.29
N ALA A 177 -5.01 6.23 8.34
CA ALA A 177 -3.67 5.98 7.81
C ALA A 177 -3.61 5.65 6.31
N ALA A 178 -4.62 4.97 5.76
CA ALA A 178 -4.58 4.33 4.44
C ALA A 178 -5.08 5.19 3.28
N ASP A 179 -5.34 6.47 3.52
CA ASP A 179 -5.60 7.43 2.44
C ASP A 179 -4.29 7.73 1.66
N LEU A 180 -4.43 8.36 0.49
CA LEU A 180 -3.30 8.64 -0.40
C LEU A 180 -2.31 9.66 0.18
N TRP A 181 -1.04 9.52 -0.25
CA TRP A 181 0.04 10.47 -0.03
C TRP A 181 -0.07 11.71 -0.91
#